data_AF-A0A3R6RDB1-F1
#
_entry.id   AF-A0A3R6RDB1-F1
#
_cell.length_a   1.000
_cell.length_b   1.000
_cell.length_c   1.000
_cell.angle_alpha   90.00
_cell.angle_beta   90.00
_cell.angle_gamma   90.00
#
_symmetry.space_group_name_H-M   'P 1'
#
loop_
_entity.id
_entity.type
_entity.pdbx_description
1 polymer ?
#
loop_
_entity_poly.entity_id
_entity_poly.type
_entity_poly.pdbx_seq_one_letter_code
_entity_poly.pdbx_strand_id
1 'polypeptide(L)'
;MKNFLKFLTFCVMILLVVLIIYAGKYAIKEKEEIPDEYKQTDISILSNLRDSAGAGVVKESDSQADKQAREAMQTDHTAELPVLSEQNMPDTIRVLLSDDGSYWQSEVRVSSDSDLRVICGQTETSYKKGTEIDLAELTGDADPVSLTIIPEKQGKLTVESLHKSEGAPSYRGKLQIKKQENKYCIVNELAFEEYLYAVVSSEMPSSYEKEALKAQAVCARSYAVRRIQDGAFEEYGADLDDTTASQVYNNVFETEETIHAVQETEGQILTNDGDVVNAYFFSTSCGTTCRNDDVWGGEKLDYLNDQLEIYTEADRKRLGDATVMLDHGYFQIGDGRLSTEEVFRAFIDQTVYVNSIEKEEPFYRWQVTLTADQIQTLAGADITDQTGEIEKVRVTKRGNSGIARNMVLYGKQSSVTIEGQMEIRELLCSPDVVIRKQDGSETSGFDLLPSAYFYITQDKEGNYQLHGGGFGHGVGMSQNGANDLAEAGYGYEEILSHYYNGTELEKLRETGNKTNEE
;
A
#
# COMPACT_ATOMS: atom_id res chain seq x y z
N MET A 1 -55.68 42.12 1.77
CA MET A 1 -54.50 41.52 1.10
C MET A 1 -53.27 41.38 1.98
N LYS A 2 -52.69 42.44 2.55
CA LYS A 2 -51.45 42.33 3.36
C LYS A 2 -51.55 41.38 4.58
N ASN A 3 -52.70 41.37 5.27
CA ASN A 3 -52.90 40.46 6.42
C ASN A 3 -53.17 39.00 5.99
N PHE A 4 -53.73 38.80 4.79
CA PHE A 4 -53.94 37.46 4.23
C PHE A 4 -52.62 36.84 3.76
N LEU A 5 -51.74 37.65 3.17
CA LEU A 5 -50.41 37.18 2.76
C LEU A 5 -49.54 36.83 3.97
N LYS A 6 -49.56 37.62 5.05
CA LYS A 6 -48.87 37.29 6.31
C LYS A 6 -49.42 36.02 6.97
N PHE A 7 -50.73 35.81 6.93
CA PHE A 7 -51.35 34.58 7.44
C PHE A 7 -50.93 33.35 6.60
N LEU A 8 -50.89 33.49 5.27
CA LEU A 8 -50.44 32.42 4.38
C LEU A 8 -48.96 32.07 4.59
N THR A 9 -48.08 33.07 4.74
CA THR A 9 -46.66 32.85 5.04
C THR A 9 -46.47 32.16 6.40
N PHE A 10 -47.25 32.54 7.41
CA PHE A 10 -47.24 31.90 8.73
C PHE A 10 -47.71 30.44 8.67
N CYS A 11 -48.77 30.14 7.91
CA CYS A 11 -49.24 28.77 7.70
C CYS A 11 -48.20 27.89 6.96
N VAL A 12 -47.52 28.43 5.94
CA VAL A 12 -46.46 27.70 5.22
C VAL A 12 -45.26 27.43 6.12
N MET A 13 -44.88 28.38 6.99
CA MET A 13 -43.79 28.17 7.96
C MET A 13 -44.12 27.08 8.98
N ILE A 14 -45.37 27.04 9.47
CA ILE A 14 -45.82 25.98 10.38
C ILE A 14 -45.81 24.62 9.65
N LEU A 15 -46.25 24.57 8.40
CA LEU A 15 -46.24 23.33 7.61
C LEU A 15 -44.82 22.80 7.40
N LEU A 16 -43.85 23.69 7.13
CA LEU A 16 -42.43 23.36 6.99
C LEU A 16 -41.83 22.84 8.30
N VAL A 17 -42.14 23.46 9.44
CA VAL A 17 -41.67 23.00 10.75
C VAL A 17 -42.29 21.64 11.11
N VAL A 18 -43.58 21.43 10.82
CA VAL A 18 -44.23 20.13 11.02
C VAL A 18 -43.62 19.06 10.11
N LEU A 19 -43.31 19.37 8.85
CA LEU A 19 -42.61 18.46 7.92
C LEU A 19 -41.19 18.13 8.38
N ILE A 20 -40.43 19.09 8.93
CA ILE A 20 -39.10 18.84 9.50
C ILE A 20 -39.19 17.95 10.74
N ILE A 21 -40.19 18.17 11.61
CA ILE A 21 -40.44 17.32 12.78
C ILE A 21 -40.91 15.92 12.36
N TYR A 22 -41.70 15.80 11.28
CA TYR A 22 -42.16 14.51 10.76
C TYR A 22 -41.03 13.74 10.05
N ALA A 23 -40.17 14.43 9.30
CA ALA A 23 -38.97 13.87 8.69
C ALA A 23 -37.96 13.42 9.75
N GLY A 24 -37.78 14.21 10.81
CA GLY A 24 -36.97 13.83 11.97
C GLY A 24 -37.54 12.63 12.75
N LYS A 25 -38.86 12.43 12.74
CA LYS A 25 -39.52 11.25 13.33
C LYS A 25 -39.43 9.98 12.46
N TYR A 26 -39.28 10.11 11.15
CA TYR A 26 -39.11 8.96 10.23
C TYR A 26 -37.64 8.61 9.95
N ALA A 27 -36.70 9.50 10.28
CA ALA A 27 -35.26 9.22 10.24
C ALA A 27 -34.74 8.41 11.45
N ILE A 28 -35.61 8.08 12.41
CA ILE A 28 -35.29 7.20 13.54
C ILE A 28 -36.10 5.91 13.36
N LYS A 29 -35.66 5.07 12.43
CA LYS A 29 -36.11 3.69 12.33
C LYS A 29 -34.91 2.82 12.73
N GLU A 30 -35.09 2.18 13.90
CA GLU A 30 -34.36 1.04 14.45
C GLU A 30 -32.98 0.76 13.85
N LYS A 31 -31.93 1.17 14.58
CA LYS A 31 -30.67 0.42 14.59
C LYS A 31 -31.02 -1.00 15.00
N GLU A 32 -30.98 -1.95 14.06
CA GLU A 32 -30.71 -3.33 14.44
C GLU A 32 -29.35 -3.30 15.16
N GLU A 33 -29.35 -3.76 16.42
CA GLU A 33 -28.10 -3.96 17.15
C GLU A 33 -27.28 -5.00 16.40
N ILE A 34 -26.25 -4.51 15.71
CA ILE A 34 -25.15 -5.32 15.21
C ILE A 34 -24.69 -6.22 16.38
N PRO A 35 -24.70 -7.56 16.23
CA PRO A 35 -24.23 -8.47 17.27
C PRO A 35 -22.82 -8.07 17.73
N ASP A 36 -22.52 -8.21 19.03
CA ASP A 36 -21.24 -7.76 19.59
C ASP A 36 -20.01 -8.42 18.92
N GLU A 37 -20.18 -9.55 18.19
CA GLU A 37 -19.12 -10.18 17.38
C GLU A 37 -18.72 -9.37 16.13
N TYR A 38 -19.53 -8.41 15.68
CA TYR A 38 -19.26 -7.53 14.54
C TYR A 38 -18.95 -6.08 14.95
N LYS A 39 -19.02 -5.75 16.25
CA LYS A 39 -18.60 -4.42 16.77
C LYS A 39 -17.09 -4.28 16.95
N GLN A 40 -16.37 -5.37 16.73
CA GLN A 40 -14.92 -5.42 16.69
C GLN A 40 -14.50 -5.43 15.21
N THR A 41 -14.99 -4.49 14.40
CA THR A 41 -14.37 -4.21 13.11
C THR A 41 -12.95 -3.77 13.39
N ASP A 42 -12.04 -4.67 13.07
CA ASP A 42 -10.62 -4.58 13.24
C ASP A 42 -10.07 -3.32 12.57
N ILE A 43 -9.88 -2.29 13.39
CA ILE A 43 -8.98 -1.17 13.12
C ILE A 43 -7.53 -1.68 12.97
N SER A 44 -7.28 -2.97 13.20
CA SER A 44 -5.98 -3.61 13.08
C SER A 44 -5.40 -3.53 11.66
N ILE A 45 -6.22 -3.57 10.61
CA ILE A 45 -5.69 -3.55 9.23
C ILE A 45 -5.21 -2.14 8.81
N LEU A 46 -5.88 -1.09 9.30
CA LEU A 46 -5.35 0.28 9.21
C LEU A 46 -4.14 0.49 10.14
N SER A 47 -3.98 -0.31 11.20
CA SER A 47 -2.72 -0.38 11.94
C SER A 47 -1.65 -1.27 11.29
N ASN A 48 -2.00 -2.14 10.35
CA ASN A 48 -1.02 -2.96 9.62
C ASN A 48 -0.28 -2.12 8.56
N LEU A 49 -0.90 -1.04 8.07
CA LEU A 49 -0.20 0.04 7.38
C LEU A 49 0.59 0.97 8.32
N ARG A 50 0.24 1.02 9.61
CA ARG A 50 1.02 1.71 10.66
C ARG A 50 2.32 0.96 10.98
N ASP A 51 2.30 -0.37 10.92
CA ASP A 51 3.50 -1.18 11.14
C ASP A 51 4.33 -1.36 9.85
N SER A 52 3.72 -1.36 8.66
CA SER A 52 4.44 -1.46 7.38
C SER A 52 5.07 -0.14 6.89
N ALA A 53 4.58 1.00 7.40
CA ALA A 53 5.23 2.30 7.26
C ALA A 53 6.29 2.59 8.36
N GLY A 54 6.45 1.66 9.32
CA GLY A 54 7.46 1.68 10.39
C GLY A 54 8.68 0.79 10.08
N ALA A 55 8.81 0.28 8.86
CA ALA A 55 9.99 -0.46 8.42
C ALA A 55 11.13 0.49 8.03
N GLY A 56 11.80 1.07 9.04
CA GLY A 56 13.26 1.12 9.05
C GLY A 56 13.93 2.49 9.16
N VAL A 57 14.04 3.03 10.38
CA VAL A 57 15.36 3.51 10.82
C VAL A 57 16.20 2.29 11.21
N VAL A 58 17.18 2.03 10.35
CA VAL A 58 18.35 1.16 10.56
C VAL A 58 18.84 1.25 12.00
N LYS A 59 18.74 0.15 12.74
CA LYS A 59 19.53 -0.07 13.97
C LYS A 59 20.61 -1.10 13.67
N GLU A 60 21.85 -0.59 13.62
CA GLU A 60 23.14 -1.30 13.57
C GLU A 60 23.12 -2.74 13.01
N SER A 61 23.16 -2.86 11.67
CA SER A 61 24.07 -3.76 10.92
C SER A 61 23.65 -4.01 9.46
N ASP A 62 22.85 -3.14 8.83
CA ASP A 62 22.59 -3.27 7.40
C ASP A 62 23.90 -3.22 6.62
N SER A 63 24.12 -4.28 5.84
CA SER A 63 25.23 -4.33 4.91
C SER A 63 24.99 -3.29 3.79
N GLN A 64 26.06 -2.82 3.15
CA GLN A 64 25.93 -1.91 2.00
C GLN A 64 25.07 -2.52 0.86
N ALA A 65 24.96 -3.85 0.81
CA ALA A 65 24.11 -4.56 -0.13
C ALA A 65 22.62 -4.44 0.23
N ASP A 66 22.27 -4.52 1.51
CA ASP A 66 20.88 -4.40 2.01
C ASP A 66 20.26 -3.04 1.62
N LYS A 67 21.08 -1.97 1.68
CA LYS A 67 20.69 -0.63 1.23
C LYS A 67 20.63 -0.52 -0.29
N GLN A 68 21.59 -1.11 -0.99
CA GLN A 68 21.65 -1.09 -2.46
C GLN A 68 20.51 -1.87 -3.11
N ALA A 69 20.07 -3.00 -2.54
CA ALA A 69 18.92 -3.75 -3.02
C ALA A 69 17.64 -2.91 -2.92
N ARG A 70 17.41 -2.26 -1.78
CA ARG A 70 16.25 -1.36 -1.56
C ARG A 70 16.28 -0.10 -2.43
N GLU A 71 17.46 0.49 -2.64
CA GLU A 71 17.65 1.65 -3.52
C GLU A 71 17.50 1.27 -5.00
N ALA A 72 17.98 0.09 -5.42
CA ALA A 72 17.82 -0.42 -6.79
C ALA A 72 16.33 -0.60 -7.16
N MET A 73 15.50 -0.97 -6.19
CA MET A 73 14.04 -1.09 -6.37
C MET A 73 13.31 0.24 -6.58
N GLN A 74 13.96 1.36 -6.22
CA GLN A 74 13.45 2.72 -6.42
C GLN A 74 13.95 3.35 -7.72
N THR A 75 14.97 2.77 -8.35
CA THR A 75 15.46 3.18 -9.67
C THR A 75 14.82 2.33 -10.75
N ASP A 76 14.02 2.96 -11.60
CA ASP A 76 13.36 2.33 -12.75
C ASP A 76 14.40 1.58 -13.63
N HIS A 77 14.34 0.25 -13.62
CA HIS A 77 15.14 -0.59 -14.50
C HIS A 77 14.57 -0.53 -15.91
N THR A 78 15.05 0.47 -16.65
CA THR A 78 14.97 0.61 -18.12
C THR A 78 15.84 -0.42 -18.86
N ALA A 79 16.25 -1.51 -18.22
CA ALA A 79 16.97 -2.57 -18.91
C ALA A 79 16.00 -3.27 -19.88
N GLU A 80 16.40 -3.41 -21.16
CA GLU A 80 15.75 -4.32 -22.11
C GLU A 80 15.76 -5.72 -21.49
N LEU A 81 14.68 -6.07 -20.79
CA LEU A 81 14.49 -7.39 -20.22
C LEU A 81 14.15 -8.35 -21.37
N PRO A 82 14.61 -9.60 -21.29
CA PRO A 82 14.37 -10.57 -22.35
C PRO A 82 12.86 -10.72 -22.57
N VAL A 83 12.41 -10.38 -23.78
CA VAL A 83 11.06 -10.67 -24.27
C VAL A 83 10.79 -12.15 -24.04
N LEU A 84 9.83 -12.47 -23.17
CA LEU A 84 9.43 -13.85 -22.93
C LEU A 84 8.81 -14.38 -24.23
N SER A 85 9.57 -15.21 -24.94
CA SER A 85 9.06 -15.92 -26.12
C SER A 85 7.95 -16.92 -25.77
N GLU A 86 7.75 -17.23 -24.49
CA GLU A 86 6.59 -17.97 -23.98
C GLU A 86 6.24 -17.43 -22.57
N GLN A 87 5.15 -16.69 -22.44
CA GLN A 87 4.58 -16.23 -21.16
C GLN A 87 4.03 -17.43 -20.36
N ASN A 88 4.92 -18.16 -19.68
CA ASN A 88 4.53 -19.22 -18.75
C ASN A 88 4.57 -18.69 -17.33
N MET A 89 3.59 -19.09 -16.52
CA MET A 89 3.58 -18.77 -15.09
C MET A 89 4.79 -19.42 -14.41
N PRO A 90 5.49 -18.73 -13.49
CA PRO A 90 6.49 -19.37 -12.64
C PRO A 90 5.85 -20.48 -11.80
N ASP A 91 6.45 -21.66 -11.73
CA ASP A 91 5.95 -22.76 -10.90
C ASP A 91 6.05 -22.42 -9.40
N THR A 92 7.13 -21.73 -9.04
CA THR A 92 7.49 -21.40 -7.66
C THR A 92 7.96 -19.96 -7.55
N ILE A 93 7.87 -19.42 -6.34
CA ILE A 93 8.46 -18.15 -5.95
C ILE A 93 9.27 -18.31 -4.67
N ARG A 94 10.32 -17.52 -4.53
CA ARG A 94 11.23 -17.48 -3.38
C ARG A 94 11.15 -16.12 -2.71
N VAL A 95 10.62 -16.07 -1.50
CA VAL A 95 10.40 -14.85 -0.74
C VAL A 95 11.43 -14.73 0.37
N LEU A 96 12.21 -13.65 0.35
CA LEU A 96 13.13 -13.30 1.44
C LEU A 96 12.32 -12.79 2.64
N LEU A 97 12.49 -13.44 3.78
CA LEU A 97 11.75 -13.10 4.99
C LEU A 97 12.52 -12.12 5.87
N SER A 98 11.80 -11.15 6.43
CA SER A 98 12.34 -10.15 7.36
C SER A 98 11.67 -10.20 8.74
N ASP A 99 12.36 -9.66 9.74
CA ASP A 99 11.82 -9.32 11.05
C ASP A 99 12.22 -7.90 11.40
N ASP A 100 11.26 -7.04 11.75
CA ASP A 100 11.50 -5.61 12.04
C ASP A 100 12.42 -4.93 11.00
N GLY A 101 12.27 -5.29 9.72
CA GLY A 101 13.05 -4.74 8.61
C GLY A 101 14.47 -5.32 8.46
N SER A 102 14.89 -6.29 9.27
CA SER A 102 16.15 -7.03 9.12
C SER A 102 15.95 -8.33 8.34
N TYR A 103 16.86 -8.63 7.39
CA TYR A 103 16.89 -9.92 6.67
C TYR A 103 17.76 -10.99 7.35
N TRP A 104 18.61 -10.60 8.31
CA TRP A 104 19.55 -11.49 8.98
C TRP A 104 19.23 -11.61 10.47
N GLN A 105 18.75 -12.79 10.87
CA GLN A 105 18.25 -13.07 12.21
C GLN A 105 19.34 -13.68 13.10
N SER A 106 19.42 -13.25 14.36
CA SER A 106 20.35 -13.85 15.34
C SER A 106 19.88 -15.20 15.87
N GLU A 107 18.57 -15.45 15.81
CA GLU A 107 17.95 -16.67 16.29
C GLU A 107 16.83 -17.07 15.32
N VAL A 108 16.72 -18.37 15.04
CA VAL A 108 15.61 -18.90 14.25
C VAL A 108 15.10 -20.17 14.90
N ARG A 109 13.81 -20.16 15.24
CA ARG A 109 13.08 -21.32 15.77
C ARG A 109 11.92 -21.65 14.84
N VAL A 110 11.80 -22.92 14.46
CA VAL A 110 10.80 -23.36 13.48
C VAL A 110 9.99 -24.52 14.05
N SER A 111 8.68 -24.48 13.86
CA SER A 111 7.77 -25.58 14.13
C SER A 111 6.92 -25.90 12.89
N SER A 112 6.08 -26.92 12.95
CA SER A 112 5.12 -27.22 11.89
C SER A 112 3.83 -27.82 12.44
N ASP A 113 2.73 -27.54 11.74
CA ASP A 113 1.43 -28.20 11.96
C ASP A 113 1.36 -29.62 11.37
N SER A 114 2.46 -30.11 10.80
CA SER A 114 2.65 -31.44 10.24
C SER A 114 3.99 -32.03 10.69
N ASP A 115 4.21 -33.32 10.45
CA ASP A 115 5.57 -33.87 10.56
C ASP A 115 6.47 -33.14 9.56
N LEU A 116 7.75 -32.95 9.84
CA LEU A 116 8.65 -32.18 8.97
C LEU A 116 10.01 -32.87 8.84
N ARG A 117 10.73 -32.55 7.77
CA ARG A 117 12.10 -33.00 7.53
C ARG A 117 13.04 -31.81 7.42
N VAL A 118 14.21 -31.93 8.04
CA VAL A 118 15.29 -30.96 7.92
C VAL A 118 16.46 -31.63 7.21
N ILE A 119 16.88 -31.01 6.11
CA ILE A 119 18.02 -31.44 5.31
C ILE A 119 19.16 -30.46 5.59
N CYS A 120 20.28 -30.96 6.11
CA CYS A 120 21.50 -30.17 6.36
C CYS A 120 22.70 -30.95 5.80
N GLY A 121 23.26 -30.45 4.70
CA GLY A 121 24.30 -31.17 3.94
C GLY A 121 23.81 -32.51 3.41
N GLN A 122 24.40 -33.62 3.86
CA GLN A 122 24.00 -34.99 3.50
C GLN A 122 23.07 -35.64 4.53
N THR A 123 22.76 -34.94 5.62
CA THR A 123 21.95 -35.46 6.71
C THR A 123 20.50 -35.00 6.54
N GLU A 124 19.57 -35.95 6.64
CA GLU A 124 18.14 -35.69 6.67
C GLU A 124 17.57 -36.22 7.98
N THR A 125 16.92 -35.34 8.75
CA THR A 125 16.34 -35.66 10.05
C THR A 125 14.85 -35.35 10.05
N SER A 126 14.02 -36.26 10.55
CA SER A 126 12.57 -36.06 10.65
C SER A 126 12.15 -35.68 12.07
N TYR A 127 11.21 -34.74 12.17
CA TYR A 127 10.63 -34.27 13.42
C TYR A 127 9.11 -34.42 13.39
N LYS A 128 8.50 -34.56 14.56
CA LYS A 128 7.05 -34.72 14.70
C LYS A 128 6.35 -33.36 14.67
N LYS A 129 5.10 -33.32 14.20
CA LYS A 129 4.21 -32.16 14.34
C LYS A 129 4.34 -31.49 15.70
N GLY A 130 4.45 -30.15 15.70
CA GLY A 130 4.53 -29.32 16.89
C GLY A 130 5.88 -29.39 17.63
N THR A 131 6.87 -30.10 17.10
CA THR A 131 8.23 -30.01 17.63
C THR A 131 8.84 -28.67 17.22
N GLU A 132 9.19 -27.84 18.19
CA GLU A 132 9.98 -26.64 17.95
C GLU A 132 11.45 -27.02 17.77
N ILE A 133 12.07 -26.47 16.73
CA ILE A 133 13.45 -26.75 16.32
C ILE A 133 14.22 -25.44 16.37
N ASP A 134 15.21 -25.37 17.26
CA ASP A 134 16.20 -24.30 17.28
C ASP A 134 17.33 -24.63 16.28
N LEU A 135 17.53 -23.74 15.32
CA LEU A 135 18.54 -23.89 14.27
C LEU A 135 19.97 -23.80 14.80
N ALA A 136 20.20 -23.19 15.97
CA ALA A 136 21.50 -23.22 16.63
C ALA A 136 21.89 -24.65 17.03
N GLU A 137 20.93 -25.48 17.47
CA GLU A 137 21.19 -26.88 17.84
C GLU A 137 21.55 -27.75 16.63
N LEU A 138 21.04 -27.40 15.45
CA LEU A 138 21.29 -28.14 14.21
C LEU A 138 22.58 -27.72 13.52
N THR A 139 22.90 -26.43 13.54
CA THR A 139 24.07 -25.89 12.85
C THR A 139 25.33 -25.93 13.71
N GLY A 140 25.19 -25.90 15.05
CA GLY A 140 26.32 -25.81 15.97
C GLY A 140 27.24 -24.64 15.63
N ASP A 141 28.56 -24.87 15.68
CA ASP A 141 29.57 -23.88 15.33
C ASP A 141 29.88 -23.82 13.81
N ALA A 142 29.22 -24.64 12.98
CA ALA A 142 29.47 -24.63 11.55
C ALA A 142 28.92 -23.34 10.93
N ASP A 143 29.77 -22.69 10.11
CA ASP A 143 29.50 -21.41 9.44
C ASP A 143 30.46 -21.28 8.23
N PRO A 144 29.98 -21.14 6.98
CA PRO A 144 28.57 -21.07 6.59
C PRO A 144 27.88 -22.45 6.59
N VAL A 145 26.56 -22.45 6.77
CA VAL A 145 25.72 -23.66 6.67
C VAL A 145 24.47 -23.35 5.86
N SER A 146 24.01 -24.31 5.05
CA SER A 146 22.72 -24.23 4.38
C SER A 146 21.85 -25.42 4.76
N LEU A 147 20.57 -25.15 4.97
CA LEU A 147 19.59 -26.16 5.35
C LEU A 147 18.24 -25.89 4.68
N THR A 148 17.47 -26.96 4.50
CA THR A 148 16.12 -26.92 3.95
C THR A 148 15.17 -27.60 4.91
N ILE A 149 14.09 -26.90 5.27
CA ILE A 149 13.02 -27.43 6.12
C ILE A 149 11.80 -27.65 5.24
N ILE A 150 11.27 -28.87 5.24
CA ILE A 150 10.17 -29.29 4.38
C ILE A 150 9.06 -29.90 5.26
N PRO A 151 7.84 -29.35 5.25
CA PRO A 151 6.70 -29.96 5.92
C PRO A 151 6.19 -31.16 5.11
N GLU A 152 5.70 -32.18 5.81
CA GLU A 152 5.02 -33.32 5.19
C GLU A 152 3.55 -32.99 4.93
N LYS A 153 2.94 -33.66 3.94
CA LYS A 153 1.50 -33.55 3.65
C LYS A 153 1.01 -32.11 3.44
N GLN A 154 1.86 -31.24 2.89
CA GLN A 154 1.55 -29.83 2.63
C GLN A 154 1.15 -29.05 3.90
N GLY A 155 1.69 -29.44 5.07
CA GLY A 155 1.56 -28.61 6.27
C GLY A 155 2.27 -27.27 6.14
N LYS A 156 2.03 -26.37 7.09
CA LYS A 156 2.72 -25.09 7.18
C LYS A 156 3.90 -25.16 8.16
N LEU A 157 4.91 -24.35 7.90
CA LEU A 157 6.07 -24.13 8.76
C LEU A 157 5.90 -22.81 9.50
N THR A 158 5.83 -22.83 10.82
CA THR A 158 5.80 -21.61 11.64
C THR A 158 7.21 -21.20 12.00
N VAL A 159 7.58 -19.95 11.75
CA VAL A 159 8.85 -19.40 12.24
C VAL A 159 8.58 -18.63 13.52
N GLU A 160 8.72 -19.33 14.64
CA GLU A 160 8.36 -18.87 16.01
C GLU A 160 9.18 -17.66 16.49
N SER A 161 10.30 -17.38 15.82
CA SER A 161 11.19 -16.27 16.15
C SER A 161 10.91 -14.99 15.34
N LEU A 162 10.01 -15.03 14.34
CA LEU A 162 9.60 -13.85 13.59
C LEU A 162 8.31 -13.26 14.18
N HIS A 163 8.16 -11.95 14.04
CA HIS A 163 7.07 -11.16 14.58
C HIS A 163 6.37 -10.40 13.45
N LYS A 164 5.14 -10.81 13.16
CA LYS A 164 4.23 -10.10 12.24
C LYS A 164 3.01 -9.61 13.00
N SER A 165 2.11 -8.88 12.33
CA SER A 165 0.96 -8.25 12.99
C SER A 165 0.04 -9.23 13.74
N GLU A 166 -0.12 -10.46 13.24
CA GLU A 166 -0.93 -11.51 13.87
C GLU A 166 -0.12 -12.52 14.71
N GLY A 167 1.16 -12.23 14.95
CA GLY A 167 2.08 -13.07 15.72
C GLY A 167 3.09 -13.82 14.85
N ALA A 168 3.44 -15.04 15.26
CA ALA A 168 4.44 -15.86 14.56
C ALA A 168 3.87 -16.35 13.20
N PRO A 169 4.54 -16.03 12.08
CA PRO A 169 4.02 -16.35 10.75
C PRO A 169 4.17 -17.83 10.38
N SER A 170 3.15 -18.38 9.72
CA SER A 170 3.13 -19.76 9.20
C SER A 170 3.14 -19.78 7.68
N TYR A 171 4.12 -20.48 7.08
CA TYR A 171 4.38 -20.49 5.65
C TYR A 171 4.03 -21.81 4.98
N ARG A 172 3.46 -21.74 3.79
CA ARG A 172 3.33 -22.88 2.87
C ARG A 172 4.69 -23.19 2.22
N GLY A 173 4.80 -24.34 1.56
CA GLY A 173 6.03 -24.74 0.87
C GLY A 173 7.15 -25.11 1.84
N LYS A 174 8.39 -24.74 1.50
CA LYS A 174 9.60 -25.06 2.27
C LYS A 174 10.35 -23.79 2.67
N LEU A 175 11.21 -23.92 3.68
CA LEU A 175 12.14 -22.86 4.07
C LEU A 175 13.56 -23.25 3.65
N GLN A 176 14.22 -22.39 2.89
CA GLN A 176 15.66 -22.43 2.65
C GLN A 176 16.34 -21.46 3.60
N ILE A 177 17.31 -21.94 4.38
CA ILE A 177 17.99 -21.13 5.39
C ILE A 177 19.49 -21.17 5.14
N LYS A 178 20.10 -19.99 5.14
CA LYS A 178 21.55 -19.79 5.06
C LYS A 178 22.02 -19.21 6.38
N LYS A 179 23.01 -19.85 7.00
CA LYS A 179 23.75 -19.31 8.14
C LYS A 179 25.06 -18.71 7.65
N GLN A 180 25.32 -17.46 8.01
CA GLN A 180 26.56 -16.75 7.77
C GLN A 180 26.84 -15.77 8.90
N GLU A 181 28.08 -15.71 9.39
CA GLU A 181 28.50 -14.81 10.48
C GLU A 181 27.62 -14.95 11.74
N ASN A 182 27.26 -16.19 12.08
CA ASN A 182 26.34 -16.53 13.16
C ASN A 182 24.93 -15.89 13.08
N LYS A 183 24.53 -15.42 11.90
CA LYS A 183 23.15 -15.00 11.61
C LYS A 183 22.52 -15.90 10.56
N TYR A 184 21.20 -15.85 10.46
CA TYR A 184 20.40 -16.66 9.55
C TYR A 184 19.60 -15.78 8.59
N CYS A 185 19.72 -16.05 7.31
CA CYS A 185 18.85 -15.54 6.25
C CYS A 185 17.85 -16.64 5.89
N ILE A 186 16.57 -16.29 5.81
CA ILE A 186 15.47 -17.22 5.59
C ILE A 186 14.77 -16.86 4.28
N VAL A 187 14.62 -17.85 3.39
CA VAL A 187 13.89 -17.73 2.13
C VAL A 187 12.78 -18.76 2.11
N ASN A 188 11.54 -18.34 1.94
CA ASN A 188 10.40 -19.22 1.75
C ASN A 188 10.20 -19.53 0.26
N GLU A 189 10.27 -20.81 -0.10
CA GLU A 189 10.00 -21.28 -1.47
C GLU A 189 8.69 -22.07 -1.50
N LEU A 190 7.74 -21.63 -2.32
CA LEU A 190 6.39 -22.19 -2.41
C LEU A 190 5.82 -22.07 -3.82
N ALA A 191 4.68 -22.72 -4.06
CA ALA A 191 3.95 -22.59 -5.32
C ALA A 191 3.51 -21.15 -5.53
N PHE A 192 3.67 -20.64 -6.76
CA PHE A 192 3.50 -19.23 -7.06
C PHE A 192 2.08 -18.70 -6.75
N GLU A 193 1.03 -19.47 -7.03
CA GLU A 193 -0.35 -19.09 -6.70
C GLU A 193 -0.62 -19.12 -5.17
N GLU A 194 -0.02 -20.06 -4.44
CA GLU A 194 -0.20 -20.14 -2.98
C GLU A 194 0.45 -18.97 -2.24
N TYR A 195 1.50 -18.39 -2.81
CA TYR A 195 2.10 -17.16 -2.30
C TYR A 195 1.10 -16.00 -2.28
N LEU A 196 0.26 -15.88 -3.32
CA LEU A 196 -0.70 -14.80 -3.43
C LEU A 196 -1.80 -14.86 -2.36
N TYR A 197 -2.10 -16.04 -1.80
CA TYR A 197 -3.08 -16.17 -0.72
C TYR A 197 -2.75 -15.30 0.49
N ALA A 198 -1.47 -15.23 0.84
CA ALA A 198 -0.96 -14.46 1.98
C ALA A 198 -0.54 -13.04 1.61
N VAL A 199 -0.28 -12.74 0.32
CA VAL A 199 -0.12 -11.36 -0.15
C VAL A 199 -1.45 -10.63 -0.12
N VAL A 200 -2.50 -11.21 -0.71
CA VAL A 200 -3.80 -10.53 -0.79
C VAL A 200 -4.37 -10.23 0.59
N SER A 201 -4.24 -11.15 1.56
CA SER A 201 -4.66 -10.90 2.95
C SER A 201 -3.81 -9.84 3.67
N SER A 202 -2.54 -9.71 3.32
CA SER A 202 -1.63 -8.75 3.93
C SER A 202 -1.74 -7.34 3.33
N GLU A 203 -2.17 -7.25 2.07
CA GLU A 203 -2.31 -6.00 1.34
C GLU A 203 -3.72 -5.41 1.43
N MET A 204 -4.74 -6.25 1.50
CA MET A 204 -6.14 -5.82 1.47
C MET A 204 -6.94 -6.52 2.58
N PRO A 205 -7.81 -5.81 3.30
CA PRO A 205 -8.71 -6.45 4.25
C PRO A 205 -9.54 -7.56 3.60
N SER A 206 -9.58 -8.74 4.24
CA SER A 206 -10.41 -9.85 3.78
C SER A 206 -11.92 -9.53 3.80
N SER A 207 -12.33 -8.49 4.54
CA SER A 207 -13.70 -7.97 4.55
C SER A 207 -14.05 -7.11 3.33
N TYR A 208 -13.09 -6.76 2.47
CA TYR A 208 -13.37 -6.00 1.25
C TYR A 208 -14.18 -6.84 0.26
N GLU A 209 -14.86 -6.12 -0.63
CA GLU A 209 -15.67 -6.74 -1.65
C GLU A 209 -14.85 -7.70 -2.52
N LYS A 210 -15.47 -8.83 -2.87
CA LYS A 210 -14.81 -9.92 -3.61
C LYS A 210 -14.11 -9.45 -4.88
N GLU A 211 -14.73 -8.52 -5.61
CA GLU A 211 -14.20 -8.00 -6.87
C GLU A 211 -12.96 -7.10 -6.65
N ALA A 212 -12.86 -6.43 -5.51
CA ALA A 212 -11.63 -5.72 -5.11
C ALA A 212 -10.50 -6.70 -4.77
N LEU A 213 -10.80 -7.77 -4.02
CA LEU A 213 -9.82 -8.82 -3.71
C LEU A 213 -9.29 -9.50 -4.99
N LYS A 214 -10.14 -9.73 -5.99
CA LYS A 214 -9.73 -10.24 -7.30
C LYS A 214 -8.83 -9.27 -8.06
N ALA A 215 -9.16 -7.98 -8.07
CA ALA A 215 -8.32 -6.97 -8.68
C ALA A 215 -6.94 -6.92 -8.01
N GLN A 216 -6.90 -7.01 -6.67
CA GLN A 216 -5.65 -7.11 -5.91
C GLN A 216 -4.85 -8.36 -6.27
N ALA A 217 -5.50 -9.52 -6.41
CA ALA A 217 -4.83 -10.76 -6.80
C ALA A 217 -4.15 -10.64 -8.17
N VAL A 218 -4.82 -10.06 -9.17
CA VAL A 218 -4.24 -9.83 -10.51
C VAL A 218 -3.08 -8.83 -10.45
N CYS A 219 -3.20 -7.75 -9.66
CA CYS A 219 -2.12 -6.78 -9.49
C CYS A 219 -0.89 -7.42 -8.83
N ALA A 220 -1.08 -8.07 -7.68
CA ALA A 220 -0.02 -8.76 -6.94
C ALA A 220 0.67 -9.84 -7.79
N ARG A 221 -0.10 -10.56 -8.62
CA ARG A 221 0.41 -11.54 -9.56
C ARG A 221 1.31 -10.91 -10.62
N SER A 222 0.82 -9.87 -11.30
CA SER A 222 1.56 -9.16 -12.35
C SER A 222 2.84 -8.55 -11.79
N TYR A 223 2.75 -7.94 -10.60
CA TYR A 223 3.88 -7.40 -9.88
C TYR A 223 4.92 -8.47 -9.54
N ALA A 224 4.52 -9.60 -8.96
CA ALA A 224 5.45 -10.68 -8.61
C ALA A 224 6.16 -11.28 -9.83
N VAL A 225 5.44 -11.48 -10.95
CA VAL A 225 6.05 -11.94 -12.21
C VAL A 225 7.13 -10.97 -12.68
N ARG A 226 6.86 -9.67 -12.60
CA ARG A 226 7.82 -8.64 -12.98
C ARG A 226 9.03 -8.60 -12.03
N ARG A 227 8.82 -8.73 -10.73
CA ARG A 227 9.93 -8.75 -9.75
C ARG A 227 10.86 -9.95 -9.90
N ILE A 228 10.33 -11.12 -10.26
CA ILE A 228 11.16 -12.28 -10.60
C ILE A 228 12.11 -11.96 -11.78
N GLN A 229 11.71 -11.12 -12.73
CA GLN A 229 12.53 -10.75 -13.89
C GLN A 229 13.61 -9.72 -13.55
N ASP A 230 13.36 -8.84 -12.57
CA ASP A 230 14.29 -7.77 -12.18
C ASP A 230 15.54 -8.31 -11.47
N GLY A 231 15.44 -9.46 -10.78
CA GLY A 231 16.58 -10.11 -10.11
C GLY A 231 17.13 -9.34 -8.89
N ALA A 232 16.36 -8.41 -8.31
CA ALA A 232 16.82 -7.50 -7.26
C ALA A 232 17.35 -8.20 -5.99
N PHE A 233 16.90 -9.43 -5.70
CA PHE A 233 17.29 -10.21 -4.51
C PHE A 233 18.09 -11.48 -4.84
N GLU A 234 18.69 -11.55 -6.02
CA GLU A 234 19.50 -12.71 -6.44
C GLU A 234 20.63 -13.03 -5.46
N GLU A 235 21.21 -12.02 -4.80
CA GLU A 235 22.28 -12.22 -3.81
C GLU A 235 21.83 -13.04 -2.58
N TYR A 236 20.58 -12.88 -2.17
CA TYR A 236 19.97 -13.68 -1.10
C TYR A 236 19.50 -15.05 -1.63
N GLY A 237 19.39 -15.20 -2.95
CA GLY A 237 18.79 -16.35 -3.62
C GLY A 237 17.26 -16.31 -3.58
N ALA A 238 16.68 -15.11 -3.49
CA ALA A 238 15.25 -14.85 -3.49
C ALA A 238 14.84 -14.08 -4.75
N ASP A 239 13.54 -14.07 -5.03
CA ASP A 239 12.94 -13.34 -6.14
C ASP A 239 12.41 -11.96 -5.69
N LEU A 240 11.88 -11.89 -4.47
CA LEU A 240 11.38 -10.68 -3.82
C LEU A 240 11.45 -10.80 -2.29
N ASP A 241 11.21 -9.71 -1.55
CA ASP A 241 11.10 -9.71 -0.08
C ASP A 241 9.65 -9.60 0.43
N ASP A 242 9.45 -9.74 1.73
CA ASP A 242 8.14 -9.75 2.39
C ASP A 242 7.67 -8.37 2.91
N THR A 243 8.36 -7.29 2.52
CA THR A 243 8.11 -5.92 2.99
C THR A 243 7.47 -5.03 1.91
N THR A 244 7.20 -3.77 2.27
CA THR A 244 6.73 -2.73 1.35
C THR A 244 7.74 -2.34 0.27
N ALA A 245 9.00 -2.81 0.35
CA ALA A 245 9.95 -2.71 -0.74
C ALA A 245 9.49 -3.54 -1.96
N SER A 246 8.87 -4.70 -1.70
CA SER A 246 8.20 -5.53 -2.70
C SER A 246 6.68 -5.41 -2.57
N GLN A 247 6.06 -6.39 -1.91
CA GLN A 247 4.66 -6.42 -1.50
C GLN A 247 4.59 -7.20 -0.20
N VAL A 248 3.73 -6.77 0.72
CA VAL A 248 3.62 -7.32 2.07
C VAL A 248 3.18 -8.78 1.99
N TYR A 249 3.96 -9.66 2.58
CA TYR A 249 3.72 -11.10 2.54
C TYR A 249 3.59 -11.70 3.94
N ASN A 250 2.46 -12.37 4.20
CA ASN A 250 2.18 -13.12 5.41
C ASN A 250 2.29 -12.29 6.71
N ASN A 251 2.00 -10.99 6.60
CA ASN A 251 1.83 -10.12 7.76
C ASN A 251 0.47 -10.38 8.44
N VAL A 252 -0.53 -10.71 7.63
CA VAL A 252 -1.88 -11.16 8.01
C VAL A 252 -2.13 -12.53 7.38
N PHE A 253 -2.65 -13.47 8.14
CA PHE A 253 -2.90 -14.83 7.69
C PHE A 253 -3.92 -14.87 6.55
N GLU A 254 -3.70 -15.79 5.61
CA GLU A 254 -4.63 -16.06 4.52
C GLU A 254 -6.03 -16.47 5.04
N THR A 255 -7.07 -16.08 4.29
CA THR A 255 -8.48 -16.38 4.61
C THR A 255 -9.13 -17.11 3.43
N GLU A 256 -10.30 -17.73 3.64
CA GLU A 256 -11.02 -18.39 2.54
C GLU A 256 -11.41 -17.38 1.44
N GLU A 257 -11.76 -16.15 1.82
CA GLU A 257 -12.09 -15.06 0.91
C GLU A 257 -10.90 -14.70 0.00
N THR A 258 -9.71 -14.53 0.59
CA THR A 258 -8.49 -14.18 -0.18
C THR A 258 -8.03 -15.34 -1.05
N ILE A 259 -8.11 -16.58 -0.54
CA ILE A 259 -7.81 -17.80 -1.30
C ILE A 259 -8.74 -17.91 -2.52
N HIS A 260 -10.05 -17.76 -2.34
CA HIS A 260 -11.00 -17.83 -3.45
C HIS A 260 -10.80 -16.73 -4.49
N ALA A 261 -10.46 -15.50 -4.08
CA ALA A 261 -10.18 -14.42 -5.02
C ALA A 261 -8.96 -14.72 -5.91
N VAL A 262 -7.90 -15.30 -5.34
CA VAL A 262 -6.71 -15.75 -6.08
C VAL A 262 -7.06 -16.89 -7.03
N GLN A 263 -7.79 -17.91 -6.56
CA GLN A 263 -8.19 -19.06 -7.38
C GLN A 263 -9.12 -18.68 -8.54
N GLU A 264 -10.07 -17.77 -8.32
CA GLU A 264 -10.97 -17.31 -9.38
C GLU A 264 -10.27 -16.46 -10.45
N THR A 265 -9.08 -15.94 -10.14
CA THR A 265 -8.23 -15.16 -11.06
C THR A 265 -6.95 -15.89 -11.43
N GLU A 266 -6.89 -17.21 -11.22
CA GLU A 266 -5.69 -18.02 -11.41
C GLU A 266 -5.07 -17.79 -12.80
N GLY A 267 -3.79 -17.42 -12.81
CA GLY A 267 -3.03 -17.10 -14.00
C GLY A 267 -3.37 -15.81 -14.73
N GLN A 268 -4.32 -15.02 -14.25
CA GLN A 268 -4.62 -13.73 -14.85
C GLN A 268 -3.62 -12.66 -14.44
N ILE A 269 -3.06 -11.97 -15.43
CA ILE A 269 -2.11 -10.88 -15.30
C ILE A 269 -2.50 -9.71 -16.20
N LEU A 270 -1.97 -8.53 -15.91
CA LEU A 270 -2.06 -7.36 -16.77
C LEU A 270 -0.84 -7.28 -17.69
N THR A 271 -1.09 -7.01 -18.97
CA THR A 271 -0.06 -6.78 -19.98
C THR A 271 -0.29 -5.48 -20.73
N ASN A 272 0.77 -4.90 -21.28
CA ASN A 272 0.72 -3.77 -22.20
C ASN A 272 1.68 -4.05 -23.35
N ASP A 273 1.17 -4.04 -24.58
CA ASP A 273 1.91 -4.44 -25.78
C ASP A 273 2.59 -5.84 -25.69
N GLY A 274 1.98 -6.75 -24.91
CA GLY A 274 2.44 -8.12 -24.70
C GLY A 274 3.45 -8.30 -23.55
N ASP A 275 3.91 -7.21 -22.93
CA ASP A 275 4.79 -7.23 -21.76
C ASP A 275 3.98 -7.13 -20.46
N VAL A 276 4.40 -7.86 -19.43
CA VAL A 276 3.75 -7.81 -18.10
C VAL A 276 3.97 -6.43 -17.48
N VAL A 277 2.88 -5.82 -17.00
CA VAL A 277 2.96 -4.47 -16.46
C VAL A 277 3.51 -4.42 -15.04
N ASN A 278 4.15 -3.29 -14.71
CA ASN A 278 4.40 -2.87 -13.33
C ASN A 278 3.07 -2.47 -12.66
N ALA A 279 2.34 -3.44 -12.11
CA ALA A 279 1.04 -3.24 -11.46
C ALA A 279 1.19 -2.70 -10.02
N TYR A 280 1.69 -1.47 -9.88
CA TYR A 280 1.80 -0.80 -8.59
C TYR A 280 0.43 -0.49 -7.97
N PHE A 281 0.34 -0.58 -6.65
CA PHE A 281 -0.87 -0.26 -5.91
C PHE A 281 -0.55 0.43 -4.58
N PHE A 282 -1.53 1.11 -3.99
CA PHE A 282 -1.38 1.87 -2.75
C PHE A 282 -2.70 1.92 -1.97
N SER A 283 -2.66 2.36 -0.71
CA SER A 283 -3.83 2.31 0.19
C SER A 283 -4.99 3.20 -0.26
N THR A 284 -4.76 4.51 -0.32
CA THR A 284 -5.85 5.49 -0.47
C THR A 284 -5.41 6.69 -1.28
N SER A 285 -6.20 7.17 -2.23
CA SER A 285 -5.83 8.36 -2.99
C SER A 285 -6.25 9.65 -2.27
N CYS A 286 -5.68 10.79 -2.69
CA CYS A 286 -6.21 12.09 -2.29
C CYS A 286 -7.41 12.54 -3.16
N GLY A 287 -7.93 11.67 -4.03
CA GLY A 287 -8.88 11.94 -5.09
C GLY A 287 -8.25 11.99 -6.49
N THR A 288 -6.98 11.59 -6.60
CA THR A 288 -6.27 11.41 -7.87
C THR A 288 -5.18 10.35 -7.72
N THR A 289 -4.97 9.59 -8.78
CA THR A 289 -3.74 8.79 -8.99
C THR A 289 -2.64 9.66 -9.59
N CYS A 290 -1.47 9.08 -9.82
CA CYS A 290 -0.27 9.74 -10.30
C CYS A 290 0.52 8.85 -11.25
N ARG A 291 1.33 9.50 -12.08
CA ARG A 291 2.31 8.87 -12.96
C ARG A 291 3.51 8.33 -12.18
N ASN A 292 4.13 7.29 -12.72
CA ASN A 292 5.36 6.72 -12.17
C ASN A 292 6.53 7.73 -12.20
N ASP A 293 6.67 8.52 -13.27
CA ASP A 293 7.80 9.45 -13.43
C ASP A 293 7.70 10.74 -12.60
N ASP A 294 6.53 10.99 -12.02
CA ASP A 294 6.34 12.01 -10.99
C ASP A 294 6.81 11.53 -9.60
N VAL A 295 6.83 10.21 -9.36
CA VAL A 295 7.24 9.58 -8.10
C VAL A 295 8.69 9.13 -8.11
N TRP A 296 9.10 8.37 -9.12
CA TRP A 296 10.41 7.70 -9.19
C TRP A 296 11.32 8.24 -10.32
N GLY A 297 10.82 9.17 -11.15
CA GLY A 297 11.53 9.60 -12.36
C GLY A 297 11.50 8.52 -13.45
N GLY A 298 12.46 8.54 -14.37
CA GLY A 298 12.53 7.55 -15.46
C GLY A 298 11.57 7.81 -16.61
N GLU A 299 11.27 6.76 -17.37
CA GLU A 299 10.36 6.82 -18.51
C GLU A 299 8.92 6.71 -18.04
N LYS A 300 8.02 7.51 -18.63
CA LYS A 300 6.59 7.42 -18.31
C LYS A 300 6.05 6.11 -18.87
N LEU A 301 5.43 5.29 -18.02
CA LEU A 301 4.71 4.10 -18.44
C LEU A 301 3.28 4.50 -18.86
N ASP A 302 2.88 4.09 -20.06
CA ASP A 302 1.64 4.58 -20.69
C ASP A 302 0.36 4.16 -19.95
N TYR A 303 0.44 3.08 -19.18
CA TYR A 303 -0.65 2.56 -18.35
C TYR A 303 -0.67 3.13 -16.91
N LEU A 304 0.30 3.97 -16.52
CA LEU A 304 0.34 4.62 -15.20
C LEU A 304 0.17 6.13 -15.33
N ASN A 305 -1.07 6.59 -15.19
CA ASN A 305 -1.45 7.98 -15.46
C ASN A 305 -1.94 8.69 -14.20
N ASP A 306 -1.79 10.01 -14.17
CA ASP A 306 -2.54 10.87 -13.26
C ASP A 306 -4.00 10.94 -13.72
N GLN A 307 -4.91 10.46 -12.89
CA GLN A 307 -6.34 10.43 -13.15
C GLN A 307 -7.12 10.89 -11.91
N LEU A 308 -8.15 11.71 -12.10
CA LEU A 308 -9.10 12.02 -11.03
C LEU A 308 -9.91 10.78 -10.68
N GLU A 309 -9.93 10.43 -9.40
CA GLU A 309 -10.64 9.27 -8.87
C GLU A 309 -12.13 9.59 -8.71
N ILE A 310 -12.86 9.64 -9.81
CA ILE A 310 -14.31 9.92 -9.84
C ILE A 310 -15.08 8.79 -10.52
N TYR A 311 -16.34 8.60 -10.11
CA TYR A 311 -17.30 7.80 -10.86
C TYR A 311 -17.57 8.43 -12.23
N THR A 312 -17.59 7.61 -13.28
CA THR A 312 -17.82 8.04 -14.67
C THR A 312 -19.29 8.38 -14.94
N GLU A 313 -19.56 8.99 -16.10
CA GLU A 313 -20.92 9.29 -16.57
C GLU A 313 -21.81 8.03 -16.67
N ALA A 314 -21.22 6.88 -16.99
CA ALA A 314 -21.92 5.60 -17.07
C ALA A 314 -22.43 5.14 -15.69
N ASP A 315 -21.76 5.57 -14.62
CA ASP A 315 -21.99 5.13 -13.24
C ASP A 315 -23.16 5.85 -12.59
N ARG A 316 -23.57 7.02 -13.11
CA ARG A 316 -24.81 7.71 -12.69
C ARG A 316 -26.03 6.80 -12.79
N LYS A 317 -26.06 5.87 -13.76
CA LYS A 317 -27.17 4.92 -13.90
C LYS A 317 -27.14 3.81 -12.85
N ARG A 318 -25.95 3.41 -12.39
CA ARG A 318 -25.74 2.38 -11.36
C ARG A 318 -26.02 2.94 -9.96
N LEU A 319 -25.54 4.15 -9.69
CA LEU A 319 -25.64 4.85 -8.41
C LEU A 319 -27.00 5.52 -8.15
N GLY A 320 -27.89 5.56 -9.15
CA GLY A 320 -29.20 6.22 -9.07
C GLY A 320 -29.12 7.76 -9.07
N ASP A 321 -30.20 8.45 -8.68
CA ASP A 321 -30.26 9.93 -8.53
C ASP A 321 -29.33 10.47 -7.40
N ALA A 322 -28.42 9.65 -6.87
CA ALA A 322 -27.34 10.11 -6.01
C ALA A 322 -26.48 11.10 -6.80
N THR A 323 -26.68 12.36 -6.48
CA THR A 323 -26.26 13.56 -7.19
C THR A 323 -24.76 13.56 -7.53
N VAL A 324 -24.35 12.96 -8.66
CA VAL A 324 -23.06 13.30 -9.28
C VAL A 324 -23.25 14.62 -10.03
N MET A 325 -23.25 15.72 -9.28
CA MET A 325 -23.26 17.07 -9.85
C MET A 325 -21.94 17.76 -9.54
N LEU A 326 -21.16 17.99 -10.60
CA LEU A 326 -20.49 19.27 -10.73
C LEU A 326 -21.60 20.28 -11.06
N ASP A 327 -22.27 20.85 -10.05
CA ASP A 327 -23.40 21.79 -10.25
C ASP A 327 -22.95 23.10 -10.93
N HIS A 328 -21.65 23.27 -11.13
CA HIS A 328 -21.08 24.34 -11.94
C HIS A 328 -20.04 23.70 -12.87
N GLY A 329 -20.46 23.43 -14.11
CA GLY A 329 -19.66 22.79 -15.14
C GLY A 329 -18.24 23.34 -15.23
N TYR A 330 -17.31 22.42 -15.49
CA TYR A 330 -15.90 22.70 -15.74
C TYR A 330 -15.23 23.58 -14.67
N PHE A 331 -14.63 22.96 -13.65
CA PHE A 331 -13.26 23.35 -13.39
C PHE A 331 -12.40 22.79 -14.52
N GLN A 332 -12.34 23.53 -15.63
CA GLN A 332 -11.07 23.61 -16.33
C GLN A 332 -10.15 24.37 -15.37
N ILE A 333 -9.50 23.64 -14.45
CA ILE A 333 -8.06 23.91 -14.29
C ILE A 333 -7.56 23.96 -15.75
N GLY A 334 -6.91 25.02 -16.20
CA GLY A 334 -6.72 25.28 -17.65
C GLY A 334 -6.18 24.09 -18.47
N ASP A 335 -5.60 23.09 -17.80
CA ASP A 335 -5.17 21.79 -18.28
C ASP A 335 -5.60 20.56 -17.41
N GLY A 336 -6.45 20.72 -16.39
CA GLY A 336 -6.91 19.65 -15.49
C GLY A 336 -5.96 19.31 -14.32
N ARG A 337 -4.85 20.04 -14.15
CA ARG A 337 -3.72 19.60 -13.32
C ARG A 337 -3.64 20.28 -11.96
N LEU A 338 -3.45 19.48 -10.92
CA LEU A 338 -3.21 19.95 -9.55
C LEU A 338 -1.75 20.42 -9.32
N SER A 339 -1.02 20.74 -10.38
CA SER A 339 0.42 21.07 -10.33
C SER A 339 0.71 22.47 -9.77
N THR A 340 -0.30 23.33 -9.63
CA THR A 340 -0.15 24.66 -9.03
C THR A 340 -0.64 24.68 -7.58
N GLU A 341 0.08 25.41 -6.72
CA GLU A 341 -0.22 25.51 -5.28
C GLU A 341 -1.64 26.03 -4.99
N GLU A 342 -2.11 27.02 -5.76
CA GLU A 342 -3.45 27.59 -5.58
C GLU A 342 -4.55 26.57 -5.86
N VAL A 343 -4.44 25.84 -6.98
CA VAL A 343 -5.41 24.82 -7.38
C VAL A 343 -5.36 23.63 -6.42
N PHE A 344 -4.17 23.17 -6.04
CA PHE A 344 -4.01 22.06 -5.12
C PHE A 344 -4.60 22.37 -3.74
N ARG A 345 -4.36 23.57 -3.20
CA ARG A 345 -5.00 24.03 -1.94
C ARG A 345 -6.52 24.00 -2.06
N ALA A 346 -7.05 24.55 -3.14
CA ALA A 346 -8.50 24.59 -3.34
C ALA A 346 -9.14 23.19 -3.38
N PHE A 347 -8.41 22.21 -3.93
CA PHE A 347 -8.79 20.80 -3.99
C PHE A 347 -8.68 20.08 -2.62
N ILE A 348 -7.60 20.30 -1.87
CA ILE A 348 -7.43 19.72 -0.53
C ILE A 348 -8.44 20.31 0.45
N ASP A 349 -8.66 21.62 0.41
CA ASP A 349 -9.62 22.34 1.26
C ASP A 349 -11.08 22.14 0.84
N GLN A 350 -11.32 21.36 -0.23
CA GLN A 350 -12.65 21.07 -0.76
C GLN A 350 -13.47 22.32 -1.13
N THR A 351 -12.78 23.42 -1.43
CA THR A 351 -13.41 24.63 -1.99
C THR A 351 -13.80 24.42 -3.45
N VAL A 352 -13.15 23.46 -4.11
CA VAL A 352 -13.58 22.85 -5.37
C VAL A 352 -14.02 21.43 -5.07
N TYR A 353 -15.33 21.18 -5.16
CA TYR A 353 -15.87 19.85 -4.86
C TYR A 353 -15.66 18.90 -6.04
N VAL A 354 -14.96 17.80 -5.76
CA VAL A 354 -14.86 16.63 -6.63
C VAL A 354 -15.53 15.48 -5.90
N ASN A 355 -16.52 14.83 -6.53
CA ASN A 355 -17.17 13.66 -5.96
C ASN A 355 -16.25 12.44 -6.12
N SER A 356 -15.18 12.42 -5.34
CA SER A 356 -14.17 11.38 -5.42
C SER A 356 -14.74 10.05 -4.93
N ILE A 357 -14.23 8.95 -5.49
CA ILE A 357 -14.55 7.57 -5.11
C ILE A 357 -14.33 7.41 -3.59
N GLU A 358 -13.11 7.70 -3.14
CA GLU A 358 -12.63 7.46 -1.76
C GLU A 358 -12.95 8.59 -0.78
N LYS A 359 -13.94 9.44 -1.07
CA LYS A 359 -14.16 10.67 -0.29
C LYS A 359 -14.52 10.43 1.19
N GLU A 360 -15.02 9.24 1.53
CA GLU A 360 -15.39 8.86 2.90
C GLU A 360 -14.22 8.21 3.67
N GLU A 361 -13.12 7.89 2.98
CA GLU A 361 -11.99 7.19 3.58
C GLU A 361 -11.26 8.04 4.63
N PRO A 362 -10.86 7.49 5.80
CA PRO A 362 -10.23 8.26 6.86
C PRO A 362 -8.98 9.04 6.41
N PHE A 363 -8.16 8.45 5.55
CA PHE A 363 -6.94 9.08 5.02
C PHE A 363 -7.17 9.93 3.78
N TYR A 364 -8.40 10.00 3.22
CA TYR A 364 -8.68 10.86 2.07
C TYR A 364 -8.26 12.31 2.32
N ARG A 365 -8.42 12.80 3.55
CA ARG A 365 -7.76 14.03 4.03
C ARG A 365 -7.11 13.80 5.40
N TRP A 366 -6.01 14.50 5.63
CA TRP A 366 -5.31 14.50 6.92
C TRP A 366 -4.62 15.83 7.19
N GLN A 367 -4.31 16.07 8.46
CA GLN A 367 -3.63 17.27 8.96
C GLN A 367 -2.49 16.90 9.90
N VAL A 368 -1.41 17.65 9.83
CA VAL A 368 -0.25 17.58 10.73
C VAL A 368 0.16 18.99 11.15
N THR A 369 0.48 19.18 12.42
CA THR A 369 1.04 20.43 12.96
C THR A 369 2.48 20.16 13.44
N LEU A 370 3.45 20.92 12.94
CA LEU A 370 4.85 20.86 13.39
C LEU A 370 5.29 22.21 13.92
N THR A 371 5.92 22.26 15.10
CA THR A 371 6.54 23.49 15.59
C THR A 371 7.81 23.83 14.80
N ALA A 372 8.30 25.07 14.91
CA ALA A 372 9.59 25.44 14.32
C ALA A 372 10.74 24.56 14.84
N ASP A 373 10.74 24.21 16.13
CA ASP A 373 11.74 23.33 16.75
C ASP A 373 11.66 21.90 16.20
N GLN A 374 10.45 21.40 15.94
CA GLN A 374 10.26 20.08 15.31
C GLN A 374 10.81 20.07 13.89
N ILE A 375 10.53 21.09 13.06
CA ILE A 375 11.13 21.20 11.72
C ILE A 375 12.65 21.28 11.79
N GLN A 376 13.19 22.06 12.72
CA GLN A 376 14.64 22.18 12.92
C GLN A 376 15.26 20.81 13.30
N THR A 377 14.57 20.04 14.14
CA THR A 377 15.03 18.72 14.59
C THR A 377 14.96 17.70 13.45
N LEU A 378 13.82 17.64 12.75
CA LEU A 378 13.60 16.70 11.65
C LEU A 378 14.53 16.95 10.46
N ALA A 379 14.87 18.22 10.17
CA ALA A 379 15.84 18.54 9.12
C ALA A 379 17.26 18.01 9.42
N GLY A 380 17.59 17.75 10.69
CA GLY A 380 18.88 17.20 11.08
C GLY A 380 20.06 18.17 10.93
N ALA A 381 21.22 17.78 11.46
CA ALA A 381 22.42 18.62 11.49
C ALA A 381 22.91 19.00 10.08
N ASP A 382 22.89 18.05 9.15
CA ASP A 382 23.43 18.25 7.79
C ASP A 382 22.72 19.38 7.03
N ILE A 383 21.40 19.50 7.17
CA ILE A 383 20.64 20.60 6.57
C ILE A 383 20.81 21.87 7.39
N THR A 384 20.70 21.77 8.71
CA THR A 384 20.64 22.94 9.59
C THR A 384 21.96 23.68 9.75
N ASP A 385 23.09 22.99 9.60
CA ASP A 385 24.42 23.61 9.51
C ASP A 385 24.56 24.47 8.24
N GLN A 386 23.85 24.12 7.15
CA GLN A 386 23.85 24.88 5.90
C GLN A 386 22.84 26.03 5.92
N THR A 387 21.62 25.77 6.39
CA THR A 387 20.53 26.74 6.34
C THR A 387 20.59 27.73 7.50
N GLY A 388 21.19 27.35 8.63
CA GLY A 388 20.89 27.95 9.92
C GLY A 388 19.45 27.66 10.36
N GLU A 389 18.90 28.52 11.21
CA GLU A 389 17.49 28.45 11.63
C GLU A 389 16.55 28.54 10.43
N ILE A 390 15.67 27.55 10.30
CA ILE A 390 14.71 27.44 9.20
C ILE A 390 13.54 28.40 9.46
N GLU A 391 13.44 29.43 8.64
CA GLU A 391 12.40 30.46 8.76
C GLU A 391 11.15 30.12 7.98
N LYS A 392 11.28 29.28 6.93
CA LYS A 392 10.18 28.99 6.03
C LYS A 392 10.37 27.70 5.23
N VAL A 393 9.27 26.97 5.04
CA VAL A 393 9.21 25.75 4.24
C VAL A 393 8.18 25.94 3.12
N ARG A 394 8.49 25.53 1.89
CA ARG A 394 7.56 25.59 0.75
C ARG A 394 7.71 24.40 -0.18
N VAL A 395 6.59 23.82 -0.60
CA VAL A 395 6.55 23.02 -1.83
C VAL A 395 6.75 23.96 -3.02
N THR A 396 7.69 23.64 -3.90
CA THR A 396 8.08 24.49 -5.04
C THR A 396 7.83 23.83 -6.39
N LYS A 397 7.69 22.51 -6.43
CA LYS A 397 7.33 21.75 -7.63
C LYS A 397 6.36 20.63 -7.27
N ARG A 398 5.35 20.45 -8.11
CA ARG A 398 4.37 19.36 -8.01
C ARG A 398 4.24 18.63 -9.35
N GLY A 399 3.85 17.36 -9.28
CA GLY A 399 3.33 16.61 -10.43
C GLY A 399 1.92 17.07 -10.82
N ASN A 400 1.37 16.52 -11.90
CA ASN A 400 0.04 16.90 -12.38
C ASN A 400 -1.08 16.44 -11.43
N SER A 401 -0.84 15.36 -10.68
CA SER A 401 -1.68 14.87 -9.58
C SER A 401 -1.59 15.74 -8.32
N GLY A 402 -0.69 16.73 -8.28
CA GLY A 402 -0.47 17.57 -7.10
C GLY A 402 0.51 17.00 -6.08
N ILE A 403 1.07 15.81 -6.34
CA ILE A 403 2.14 15.24 -5.53
C ILE A 403 3.33 16.19 -5.44
N ALA A 404 3.85 16.44 -4.24
CA ALA A 404 5.03 17.27 -4.05
C ALA A 404 6.28 16.56 -4.60
N ARG A 405 7.01 17.25 -5.49
CA ARG A 405 8.27 16.75 -6.09
C ARG A 405 9.51 17.47 -5.56
N ASN A 406 9.38 18.77 -5.28
CA ASN A 406 10.46 19.54 -4.67
C ASN A 406 9.91 20.39 -3.52
N MET A 407 10.62 20.41 -2.41
CA MET A 407 10.37 21.27 -1.26
C MET A 407 11.64 22.05 -0.92
N VAL A 408 11.50 23.33 -0.59
CA VAL A 408 12.62 24.19 -0.20
C VAL A 408 12.47 24.62 1.25
N LEU A 409 13.54 24.41 2.02
CA LEU A 409 13.72 24.93 3.36
C LEU A 409 14.57 26.20 3.25
N TYR A 410 14.00 27.35 3.59
CA TYR A 410 14.68 28.64 3.61
C TYR A 410 15.11 28.92 5.04
N GLY A 411 16.43 28.95 5.28
CA GLY A 411 16.99 29.39 6.56
C GLY A 411 17.70 30.73 6.47
N LYS A 412 18.16 31.21 7.63
CA LYS A 412 18.84 32.51 7.79
C LYS A 412 20.13 32.66 6.95
N GLN A 413 20.79 31.56 6.64
CA GLN A 413 22.08 31.55 5.93
C GLN A 413 21.92 31.19 4.46
N SER A 414 21.14 30.14 4.18
CA SER A 414 20.94 29.62 2.83
C SER A 414 19.61 28.86 2.73
N SER A 415 19.30 28.36 1.53
CA SER A 415 18.16 27.48 1.30
C SER A 415 18.60 26.13 0.76
N VAL A 416 18.00 25.06 1.24
CA VAL A 416 18.21 23.69 0.76
C VAL A 416 16.95 23.19 0.06
N THR A 417 17.14 22.50 -1.07
CA THR A 417 16.05 21.84 -1.80
C THR A 417 16.08 20.35 -1.50
N ILE A 418 14.91 19.81 -1.14
CA ILE A 418 14.63 18.38 -1.00
C ILE A 418 13.87 17.97 -2.24
N GLU A 419 14.40 17.00 -2.97
CA GLU A 419 13.84 16.50 -4.22
C GLU A 419 13.38 15.06 -4.02
N GLY A 420 12.23 14.72 -4.59
CA GLY A 420 11.62 13.40 -4.46
C GLY A 420 10.54 13.35 -3.37
N GLN A 421 9.48 12.60 -3.65
CA GLN A 421 8.35 12.49 -2.72
C GLN A 421 8.73 11.74 -1.45
N MET A 422 9.67 10.79 -1.53
CA MET A 422 10.08 9.95 -0.41
C MET A 422 10.86 10.78 0.60
N GLU A 423 11.87 11.50 0.14
CA GLU A 423 12.74 12.37 0.94
C GLU A 423 11.93 13.49 1.62
N ILE A 424 10.92 14.03 0.92
CA ILE A 424 10.00 15.02 1.49
C ILE A 424 9.16 14.41 2.63
N ARG A 425 8.65 13.18 2.46
CA ARG A 425 7.80 12.51 3.45
C ARG A 425 8.59 12.08 4.68
N GLU A 426 9.82 11.60 4.48
CA GLU A 426 10.77 11.22 5.54
C GLU A 426 11.18 12.44 6.36
N LEU A 427 11.56 13.54 5.70
CA LEU A 427 11.98 14.76 6.42
C LEU A 427 10.87 15.38 7.27
N LEU A 428 9.60 15.17 6.95
CA LEU A 428 8.47 15.81 7.64
C LEU A 428 7.77 14.88 8.64
N CYS A 429 8.32 13.70 8.91
CA CYS A 429 7.69 12.73 9.80
C CYS A 429 8.68 12.08 10.75
N SER A 430 8.16 11.66 11.89
CA SER A 430 8.81 10.75 12.82
C SER A 430 7.72 10.02 13.60
N PRO A 431 8.04 8.94 14.35
CA PRO A 431 7.06 8.22 15.14
C PRO A 431 6.26 9.09 16.14
N ASP A 432 6.79 10.23 16.55
CA ASP A 432 6.15 11.17 17.48
C ASP A 432 5.18 12.15 16.78
N VAL A 433 5.20 12.23 15.45
CA VAL A 433 4.31 13.11 14.69
C VAL A 433 2.89 12.54 14.73
N VAL A 434 1.95 13.36 15.23
CA VAL A 434 0.53 13.03 15.26
C VAL A 434 -0.12 13.45 13.95
N ILE A 435 -0.78 12.50 13.30
CA ILE A 435 -1.56 12.67 12.08
C ILE A 435 -3.03 12.63 12.46
N ARG A 436 -3.75 13.71 12.16
CA ARG A 436 -5.20 13.77 12.33
C ARG A 436 -5.92 13.50 11.02
N LYS A 437 -6.71 12.43 10.98
CA LYS A 437 -7.50 12.00 9.83
C LYS A 437 -8.80 12.81 9.70
N GLN A 438 -9.44 12.75 8.54
CA GLN A 438 -10.66 13.54 8.27
C GLN A 438 -11.87 13.11 9.11
N ASP A 439 -11.91 11.84 9.52
CA ASP A 439 -12.89 11.29 10.46
C ASP A 439 -12.72 11.82 11.90
N GLY A 440 -11.65 12.59 12.14
CA GLY A 440 -11.29 13.19 13.42
C GLY A 440 -10.44 12.31 14.32
N SER A 441 -10.17 11.05 13.94
CA SER A 441 -9.28 10.17 14.68
C SER A 441 -7.81 10.52 14.44
N GLU A 442 -6.96 10.16 15.39
CA GLU A 442 -5.53 10.48 15.39
C GLU A 442 -4.71 9.20 15.37
N THR A 443 -3.53 9.26 14.73
CA THR A 443 -2.56 8.17 14.69
C THR A 443 -1.14 8.73 14.71
N SER A 444 -0.17 7.92 15.09
CA SER A 444 1.27 8.24 15.11
C SER A 444 2.08 6.94 14.97
N GLY A 445 3.40 7.04 14.98
CA GLY A 445 4.31 5.89 14.83
C GLY A 445 4.84 5.66 13.43
N PHE A 446 4.67 6.63 12.53
CA PHE A 446 5.10 6.54 11.13
C PHE A 446 6.48 7.16 10.94
N ASP A 447 7.34 6.49 10.18
CA ASP A 447 8.61 7.08 9.73
C ASP A 447 8.42 8.02 8.52
N LEU A 448 7.32 7.84 7.77
CA LEU A 448 6.97 8.63 6.61
C LEU A 448 5.61 9.31 6.80
N LEU A 449 5.50 10.55 6.32
CA LEU A 449 4.20 11.21 6.18
C LEU A 449 3.26 10.34 5.31
N PRO A 450 1.93 10.30 5.54
CA PRO A 450 1.05 9.39 4.81
C PRO A 450 1.17 9.48 3.29
N SER A 451 1.34 10.70 2.77
CA SER A 451 1.60 10.91 1.35
C SER A 451 2.34 12.22 1.12
N ALA A 452 2.80 12.44 -0.11
CA ALA A 452 3.34 13.73 -0.56
C ALA A 452 2.26 14.65 -1.18
N TYR A 453 0.98 14.32 -1.03
CA TYR A 453 -0.13 15.18 -1.46
C TYR A 453 -0.51 16.13 -0.32
N PHE A 454 0.29 17.16 -0.09
CA PHE A 454 -0.01 18.19 0.91
C PHE A 454 0.43 19.58 0.49
N TYR A 455 -0.17 20.58 1.11
CA TYR A 455 0.36 21.94 1.14
C TYR A 455 0.72 22.33 2.57
N ILE A 456 1.63 23.30 2.70
CA ILE A 456 2.12 23.77 3.99
C ILE A 456 1.82 25.26 4.17
N THR A 457 1.36 25.63 5.35
CA THR A 457 1.19 27.02 5.80
C THR A 457 1.88 27.22 7.13
N GLN A 458 2.09 28.47 7.52
CA GLN A 458 2.62 28.82 8.82
C GLN A 458 1.61 29.68 9.56
N ASP A 459 1.30 29.33 10.80
CA ASP A 459 0.40 30.11 11.65
C ASP A 459 1.12 31.33 12.27
N LYS A 460 0.40 32.09 13.11
CA LYS A 460 0.95 33.33 13.70
C LYS A 460 1.98 33.04 14.79
N GLU A 461 1.91 31.85 15.36
CA GLU A 461 2.80 31.32 16.39
C GLU A 461 4.08 30.74 15.77
N GLY A 462 4.14 30.61 14.44
CA GLY A 462 5.29 30.12 13.70
C GLY A 462 5.25 28.61 13.46
N ASN A 463 4.17 27.91 13.84
CA ASN A 463 4.02 26.49 13.58
C ASN A 463 3.60 26.25 12.14
N TYR A 464 4.07 25.14 11.59
CA TYR A 464 3.80 24.67 10.25
C TYR A 464 2.57 23.76 10.26
N GLN A 465 1.57 24.13 9.47
CA GLN A 465 0.33 23.40 9.29
C GLN A 465 0.34 22.72 7.92
N LEU A 466 0.39 21.40 7.92
CA LEU A 466 0.33 20.57 6.73
C LEU A 466 -1.10 20.08 6.56
N HIS A 467 -1.65 20.31 5.38
CA HIS A 467 -2.97 19.84 4.97
C HIS A 467 -2.79 18.97 3.75
N GLY A 468 -3.16 17.71 3.86
CA GLY A 468 -2.96 16.74 2.80
C GLY A 468 -4.08 15.72 2.68
N GLY A 469 -3.81 14.68 1.91
CA GLY A 469 -4.75 13.59 1.68
C GLY A 469 -4.08 12.37 1.06
N GLY A 470 -4.79 11.25 1.08
CA GLY A 470 -4.30 9.96 0.62
C GLY A 470 -3.23 9.34 1.52
N PHE A 471 -2.96 8.07 1.26
CA PHE A 471 -1.98 7.26 1.94
C PHE A 471 -1.27 6.35 0.91
N GLY A 472 0.04 6.52 0.77
CA GLY A 472 0.87 5.83 -0.21
C GLY A 472 1.36 6.74 -1.34
N HIS A 473 2.01 6.15 -2.34
CA HIS A 473 2.66 6.88 -3.45
C HIS A 473 1.65 7.38 -4.50
N GLY A 474 0.49 6.74 -4.64
CA GLY A 474 -0.58 7.18 -5.53
C GLY A 474 -0.47 6.70 -6.98
N VAL A 475 0.38 5.72 -7.29
CA VAL A 475 0.59 5.22 -8.67
C VAL A 475 -0.12 3.89 -8.85
N GLY A 476 -0.84 3.73 -9.96
CA GLY A 476 -1.60 2.52 -10.26
C GLY A 476 -2.88 2.41 -9.42
N MET A 477 -3.15 1.25 -8.84
CA MET A 477 -4.45 0.97 -8.19
C MET A 477 -4.53 1.45 -6.74
N SER A 478 -5.57 2.21 -6.40
CA SER A 478 -5.92 2.47 -4.99
C SER A 478 -6.71 1.30 -4.40
N GLN A 479 -6.31 0.78 -3.25
CA GLN A 479 -6.95 -0.36 -2.59
C GLN A 479 -8.35 -0.01 -2.09
N ASN A 480 -8.50 1.14 -1.41
CA ASN A 480 -9.81 1.58 -0.94
C ASN A 480 -10.69 2.01 -2.11
N GLY A 481 -10.12 2.68 -3.11
CA GLY A 481 -10.86 3.02 -4.32
C GLY A 481 -11.32 1.78 -5.10
N ALA A 482 -10.54 0.70 -5.13
CA ALA A 482 -10.98 -0.58 -5.70
C ALA A 482 -12.16 -1.18 -4.92
N ASN A 483 -12.13 -1.11 -3.59
CA ASN A 483 -13.26 -1.53 -2.75
C ASN A 483 -14.52 -0.69 -3.01
N ASP A 484 -14.40 0.64 -3.00
CA ASP A 484 -15.53 1.54 -3.24
C ASP A 484 -16.15 1.34 -4.64
N LEU A 485 -15.32 1.07 -5.66
CA LEU A 485 -15.80 0.69 -6.99
C LEU A 485 -16.53 -0.66 -6.95
N ALA A 486 -15.99 -1.66 -6.25
CA ALA A 486 -16.65 -2.95 -6.10
C ALA A 486 -17.99 -2.84 -5.35
N GLU A 487 -18.08 -2.01 -4.29
CA GLU A 487 -19.33 -1.68 -3.58
C GLU A 487 -20.34 -0.97 -4.51
N ALA A 488 -19.85 -0.16 -5.45
CA ALA A 488 -20.65 0.45 -6.50
C ALA A 488 -21.05 -0.54 -7.62
N GLY A 489 -20.64 -1.80 -7.54
CA GLY A 489 -21.05 -2.90 -8.42
C GLY A 489 -20.14 -3.12 -9.63
N TYR A 490 -18.89 -2.66 -9.59
CA TYR A 490 -17.91 -2.91 -10.65
C TYR A 490 -17.33 -4.31 -10.52
N GLY A 491 -17.15 -4.98 -11.66
CA GLY A 491 -16.34 -6.21 -11.72
C GLY A 491 -14.84 -5.90 -11.65
N TYR A 492 -14.04 -6.88 -11.22
CA TYR A 492 -12.58 -6.72 -11.10
C TYR A 492 -11.90 -6.27 -12.40
N GLU A 493 -12.39 -6.69 -13.57
CA GLU A 493 -11.87 -6.27 -14.89
C GLU A 493 -12.10 -4.77 -15.15
N GLU A 494 -13.25 -4.23 -14.71
CA GLU A 494 -13.56 -2.80 -14.83
C GLU A 494 -12.70 -1.98 -13.86
N ILE A 495 -12.48 -2.50 -12.64
CA ILE A 495 -11.59 -1.89 -11.64
C ILE A 495 -10.15 -1.81 -12.20
N LEU A 496 -9.62 -2.92 -12.71
CA LEU A 496 -8.28 -2.95 -13.29
C LEU A 496 -8.17 -1.99 -14.50
N SER A 497 -9.19 -1.95 -15.36
CA SER A 497 -9.22 -1.05 -16.52
C SER A 497 -9.30 0.43 -16.13
N HIS A 498 -9.90 0.75 -14.98
CA HIS A 498 -9.95 2.11 -14.43
C HIS A 498 -8.56 2.61 -14.01
N TYR A 499 -7.75 1.76 -13.38
CA TYR A 499 -6.42 2.14 -12.86
C TYR A 499 -5.27 1.93 -13.85
N TYR A 500 -5.35 0.91 -14.70
CA TYR A 500 -4.31 0.55 -15.66
C TYR A 500 -4.84 0.68 -17.08
N ASN A 501 -5.22 1.90 -17.45
CA ASN A 501 -5.81 2.19 -18.75
C ASN A 501 -4.88 1.77 -19.90
N GLY A 502 -5.41 1.05 -20.89
CA GLY A 502 -4.63 0.56 -22.04
C GLY A 502 -3.90 -0.77 -21.81
N THR A 503 -4.13 -1.42 -20.66
CA THR A 503 -3.67 -2.79 -20.42
C THR A 503 -4.70 -3.82 -20.87
N GLU A 504 -4.22 -5.04 -21.12
CA GLU A 504 -5.03 -6.21 -21.43
C GLU A 504 -4.90 -7.24 -20.31
N LEU A 505 -6.03 -7.85 -19.95
CA LEU A 505 -6.06 -8.98 -19.03
C LEU A 505 -5.76 -10.27 -19.80
N GLU A 506 -4.59 -10.84 -19.56
CA GLU A 506 -4.14 -12.09 -20.20
C GLU A 506 -4.07 -13.22 -19.17
N LYS A 507 -4.17 -14.46 -19.63
CA LYS A 507 -3.96 -15.65 -18.79
C LYS A 507 -2.65 -16.33 -19.17
N LEU A 508 -1.71 -16.38 -18.23
CA LEU A 508 -0.46 -17.12 -18.39
C LEU A 508 -0.75 -18.60 -18.62
N ARG A 509 0.04 -19.23 -19.49
CA ARG A 509 -0.07 -20.67 -19.70
C ARG A 509 0.52 -21.38 -18.50
N GLU A 510 -0.21 -22.37 -17.99
CA GLU A 510 0.39 -23.37 -17.10
C GLU A 510 1.55 -24.04 -17.84
N THR A 511 2.68 -24.17 -17.16
CA THR A 511 3.81 -25.02 -17.54
C THR A 511 3.35 -26.48 -17.55
N GLY A 512 2.63 -26.87 -18.58
CA GLY A 512 2.20 -28.25 -18.74
C GLY A 512 3.40 -29.18 -18.74
N ASN A 513 3.40 -30.16 -17.82
CA ASN A 513 4.20 -31.37 -17.91
C ASN A 513 4.13 -31.87 -19.36
N LYS A 514 5.22 -31.72 -20.12
CA LYS A 514 5.37 -32.39 -21.41
C LYS A 514 5.54 -33.88 -21.17
N THR A 515 4.47 -34.58 -20.81
CA THR A 515 4.33 -36.00 -21.11
C THR A 515 4.02 -36.12 -22.60
N ASN A 516 5.06 -36.03 -23.43
CA ASN A 516 4.97 -36.49 -24.80
C ASN A 516 5.04 -38.02 -24.81
N GLU A 517 3.89 -38.66 -24.62
CA GLU A 517 3.58 -39.90 -25.34
C GLU A 517 3.10 -39.49 -26.74
N GLU A 518 3.92 -39.74 -27.76
CA GLU A 518 3.52 -40.27 -29.07
C GLU A 518 4.74 -40.82 -29.82
#